data_AF-A0A5U3BYU5-F1
#
_entry.id   AF-A0A5U3BYU5-F1
#
_cell.length_a   1.000
_cell.length_b   1.000
_cell.length_c   1.000
_cell.angle_alpha   90.00
_cell.angle_beta   90.00
_cell.angle_gamma   90.00
#
_symmetry.space_group_name_H-M   'P 1'
#
loop_
_entity.id
_entity.type
_entity.pdbx_description
1 polymer ?
#
loop_
_entity_poly.entity_id
_entity_poly.type
_entity_poly.pdbx_seq_one_letter_code
_entity_poly.pdbx_strand_id
1 'polypeptide(L)'
;MAVLRNAFLLLALSLGLTAQAHAWCFAEAGQRYHIDPLLLKAIAIQETGLKPTLIGKNRDKKGNITSRDYGLMQINDGNARRLISMGVIKSHQDLLSNTCLNIQAGAWVLARHFQVCGITWDCLGSYNAGFSDKNAPIRQRYARDVYTIYQRLRGS
;
A
#
# COMPACT_ATOMS: atom_id res chain seq x y z
N MET A 1 -36.43 9.41 -22.33
CA MET A 1 -35.47 10.19 -21.52
C MET A 1 -35.48 9.86 -20.01
N ALA A 2 -36.53 9.26 -19.43
CA ALA A 2 -36.52 8.88 -18.00
C ALA A 2 -35.57 7.70 -17.66
N VAL A 3 -35.43 6.72 -18.56
CA VAL A 3 -34.55 5.55 -18.37
C VAL A 3 -33.07 5.95 -18.31
N LEU A 4 -32.66 6.95 -19.10
CA LEU A 4 -31.30 7.49 -19.10
C LEU A 4 -30.99 8.25 -17.79
N ARG A 5 -31.94 9.04 -17.25
CA ARG A 5 -31.78 9.73 -15.95
C ARG A 5 -31.58 8.74 -14.79
N ASN A 6 -32.32 7.63 -14.79
CA ASN A 6 -32.17 6.60 -13.75
C ASN A 6 -30.85 5.81 -13.89
N ALA A 7 -30.38 5.56 -15.11
CA ALA A 7 -29.08 4.93 -15.35
C ALA A 7 -27.90 5.80 -14.88
N PHE A 8 -27.97 7.12 -15.10
CA PHE A 8 -26.96 8.07 -14.59
C PHE A 8 -26.95 8.17 -13.07
N LEU A 9 -28.11 8.13 -12.40
CA LEU A 9 -28.22 8.12 -10.93
C LEU A 9 -27.66 6.83 -10.32
N LEU A 10 -27.90 5.67 -10.93
CA LEU A 10 -27.38 4.38 -10.46
C LEU A 10 -25.85 4.25 -10.64
N LEU A 11 -25.30 4.82 -11.72
CA LEU A 11 -23.85 4.82 -11.97
C LEU A 11 -23.10 5.76 -11.01
N ALA A 12 -23.66 6.92 -10.68
CA ALA A 12 -23.06 7.83 -9.71
C ALA A 12 -23.04 7.24 -8.28
N LEU A 13 -24.08 6.48 -7.91
CA LEU A 13 -24.18 5.84 -6.61
C LEU A 13 -23.15 4.70 -6.42
N SER A 14 -22.86 3.93 -7.48
CA SER A 14 -21.88 2.84 -7.43
C SER A 14 -20.42 3.32 -7.35
N LEU A 15 -20.09 4.46 -7.96
CA LEU A 15 -18.76 5.09 -7.80
C LEU A 15 -18.54 5.67 -6.38
N GLY A 16 -19.59 6.15 -5.72
CA GLY A 16 -19.49 6.68 -4.35
C GLY A 16 -19.17 5.62 -3.30
N LEU A 17 -19.76 4.42 -3.44
CA LEU A 17 -19.60 3.32 -2.47
C LEU A 17 -18.18 2.74 -2.45
N THR A 18 -17.52 2.63 -3.61
CA THR A 18 -16.14 2.10 -3.69
C THR A 18 -15.12 3.07 -3.09
N ALA A 19 -15.28 4.37 -3.34
CA ALA A 19 -14.41 5.40 -2.77
C ALA A 19 -14.50 5.46 -1.23
N GLN A 20 -15.70 5.31 -0.67
CA GLN A 20 -15.91 5.25 0.78
C GLN A 20 -15.29 3.99 1.40
N ALA A 21 -15.40 2.85 0.73
CA ALA A 21 -14.80 1.59 1.20
C ALA A 21 -13.27 1.71 1.33
N HIS A 22 -12.59 2.32 0.35
CA HIS A 22 -11.14 2.53 0.45
C HIS A 22 -10.75 3.48 1.58
N ALA A 23 -11.46 4.59 1.75
CA ALA A 23 -11.18 5.57 2.80
C ALA A 23 -11.32 4.95 4.20
N TRP A 24 -12.35 4.11 4.41
CA TRP A 24 -12.56 3.41 5.67
C TRP A 24 -11.41 2.44 5.99
N CYS A 25 -10.91 1.71 4.99
CA CYS A 25 -9.83 0.74 5.22
C CYS A 25 -8.48 1.39 5.55
N PHE A 26 -8.19 2.58 5.00
CA PHE A 26 -7.03 3.36 5.44
C PHE A 26 -7.21 3.87 6.88
N ALA A 27 -8.42 4.31 7.25
CA ALA A 27 -8.70 4.78 8.61
C ALA A 27 -8.55 3.65 9.64
N GLU A 28 -9.11 2.48 9.36
CA GLU A 28 -9.01 1.30 10.22
C GLU A 28 -7.55 0.85 10.39
N ALA A 29 -6.78 0.78 9.29
CA ALA A 29 -5.37 0.41 9.36
C ALA A 29 -4.56 1.46 10.15
N GLY A 30 -4.84 2.75 9.92
CA GLY A 30 -4.18 3.82 10.65
C GLY A 30 -4.46 3.78 12.14
N GLN A 31 -5.71 3.51 12.53
CA GLN A 31 -6.08 3.32 13.93
C GLN A 31 -5.36 2.11 14.55
N ARG A 32 -5.33 0.98 13.84
CA ARG A 32 -4.75 -0.27 14.34
C ARG A 32 -3.24 -0.21 14.54
N TYR A 33 -2.52 0.44 13.63
CA TYR A 33 -1.06 0.48 13.62
C TYR A 33 -0.48 1.82 14.10
N HIS A 34 -1.33 2.75 14.52
CA HIS A 34 -0.95 4.10 14.94
C HIS A 34 -0.16 4.86 13.85
N ILE A 35 -0.62 4.77 12.61
CA ILE A 35 -0.04 5.45 11.44
C ILE A 35 -1.11 6.37 10.84
N ASP A 36 -0.75 7.57 10.43
CA ASP A 36 -1.69 8.48 9.78
C ASP A 36 -2.31 7.82 8.52
N PRO A 37 -3.65 7.71 8.42
CA PRO A 37 -4.32 7.16 7.24
C PRO A 37 -3.92 7.83 5.93
N LEU A 38 -3.63 9.14 5.94
CA LEU A 38 -3.17 9.86 4.75
C LEU A 38 -1.75 9.45 4.36
N LEU A 39 -0.89 9.07 5.32
CA LEU A 39 0.44 8.55 5.03
C LEU A 39 0.35 7.17 4.38
N LEU A 40 -0.51 6.28 4.90
CA LEU A 40 -0.78 4.98 4.27
C LEU A 40 -1.32 5.14 2.84
N LYS A 41 -2.22 6.11 2.64
CA LYS A 41 -2.73 6.44 1.30
C LYS A 41 -1.65 7.00 0.39
N ALA A 42 -0.74 7.83 0.90
CA ALA A 42 0.40 8.36 0.13
C ALA A 42 1.32 7.24 -0.35
N ILE A 43 1.61 6.25 0.50
CA ILE A 43 2.35 5.05 0.14
C ILE A 43 1.62 4.27 -0.96
N ALA A 44 0.32 4.00 -0.79
CA ALA A 44 -0.46 3.28 -1.80
C ALA A 44 -0.51 4.00 -3.17
N ILE A 45 -0.51 5.33 -3.18
CA ILE A 45 -0.38 6.13 -4.40
C ILE A 45 1.02 5.96 -5.02
N GLN A 46 2.08 6.04 -4.21
CA GLN A 46 3.45 5.84 -4.69
C GLN A 46 3.68 4.45 -5.27
N GLU A 47 3.12 3.42 -4.63
CA GLU A 47 3.31 2.03 -5.04
C GLU A 47 2.55 1.69 -6.33
N THR A 48 1.27 2.08 -6.43
CA THR A 48 0.40 1.59 -7.52
C THR A 48 -0.47 2.65 -8.19
N GLY A 49 -0.48 3.88 -7.68
CA GLY A 49 -1.51 4.86 -8.06
C GLY A 49 -2.91 4.39 -7.69
N LEU A 50 -3.03 3.69 -6.54
CA LEU A 50 -4.27 3.09 -6.04
C LEU A 50 -4.87 1.98 -6.92
N LYS A 51 -4.03 1.17 -7.58
CA LYS A 51 -4.48 0.03 -8.41
C LYS A 51 -4.34 -1.29 -7.65
N PRO A 52 -5.43 -1.88 -7.13
CA PRO A 52 -5.36 -2.99 -6.15
C PRO A 52 -4.92 -4.33 -6.72
N THR A 53 -4.90 -4.50 -8.04
CA THR A 53 -4.61 -5.77 -8.71
C THR A 53 -3.21 -5.82 -9.35
N LEU A 54 -2.36 -4.81 -9.13
CA LEU A 54 -1.02 -4.78 -9.71
C LEU A 54 -0.10 -5.83 -9.07
N ILE A 55 0.73 -6.46 -9.90
CA ILE A 55 1.79 -7.37 -9.47
C ILE A 55 3.13 -6.81 -9.96
N GLY A 56 3.95 -6.35 -9.01
CA GLY A 56 5.34 -5.96 -9.23
C GLY A 56 6.24 -7.17 -9.45
N LYS A 57 7.31 -6.99 -10.22
CA LYS A 57 8.31 -8.05 -10.51
C LYS A 57 9.71 -7.50 -10.24
N ASN A 58 10.34 -7.96 -9.17
CA ASN A 58 11.72 -7.64 -8.86
C ASN A 58 12.65 -8.58 -9.62
N ARG A 59 13.72 -8.03 -10.20
CA ARG A 59 14.64 -8.78 -11.07
C ARG A 59 16.08 -8.65 -10.63
N ASP A 60 16.86 -9.72 -10.85
CA ASP A 60 18.31 -9.67 -10.71
C ASP A 60 18.97 -8.91 -11.88
N LYS A 61 20.30 -8.74 -11.83
CA LYS A 61 21.08 -8.11 -12.90
C LYS A 61 21.03 -8.86 -14.24
N LYS A 62 20.64 -10.14 -14.23
CA LYS A 62 20.49 -10.98 -15.42
C LYS A 62 19.05 -10.93 -15.97
N GLY A 63 18.15 -10.19 -15.31
CA GLY A 63 16.75 -10.04 -15.69
C GLY A 63 15.82 -11.13 -15.15
N ASN A 64 16.31 -12.08 -14.36
CA ASN A 64 15.47 -13.15 -13.78
C ASN A 64 14.60 -12.58 -12.66
N ILE A 65 13.33 -13.01 -12.59
CA ILE A 65 12.43 -12.61 -11.50
C ILE A 65 12.91 -13.28 -10.20
N THR A 66 13.19 -12.46 -9.19
CA THR A 66 13.66 -12.91 -7.86
C THR A 66 12.57 -12.85 -6.81
N SER A 67 11.63 -11.91 -6.95
CA SER A 67 10.42 -11.83 -6.13
C SER A 67 9.32 -11.04 -6.84
N ARG A 68 8.12 -11.08 -6.26
CA ARG A 68 6.95 -10.30 -6.67
C ARG A 68 6.40 -9.49 -5.49
N ASP A 69 5.68 -8.44 -5.85
CA ASP A 69 4.99 -7.55 -4.91
C ASP A 69 3.50 -7.49 -5.28
N TYR A 70 2.60 -7.59 -4.30
CA TYR A 70 1.18 -7.82 -4.57
C TYR A 70 0.30 -6.65 -4.12
N GLY A 71 -0.55 -6.23 -5.04
CA GLY A 71 -1.71 -5.38 -4.80
C GLY A 71 -1.38 -3.94 -4.43
N LEU A 72 -2.36 -3.27 -3.82
CA LEU A 72 -2.41 -1.82 -3.63
C LEU A 72 -1.15 -1.24 -2.98
N MET A 73 -0.62 -1.91 -1.97
CA MET A 73 0.54 -1.51 -1.18
C MET A 73 1.80 -2.34 -1.51
N GLN A 74 1.80 -3.07 -2.64
CA GLN A 74 2.95 -3.83 -3.15
C GLN A 74 3.62 -4.71 -2.07
N ILE A 75 2.83 -5.57 -1.42
CA ILE A 75 3.34 -6.45 -0.36
C ILE A 75 4.28 -7.48 -0.98
N ASN A 76 5.56 -7.48 -0.60
CA ASN A 76 6.55 -8.40 -1.13
C ASN A 76 6.29 -9.88 -0.74
N ASP A 77 6.65 -10.82 -1.62
CA ASP A 77 6.64 -12.28 -1.41
C ASP A 77 7.11 -12.72 -0.01
N GLY A 78 8.19 -12.11 0.51
CA GLY A 78 8.70 -12.44 1.84
C GLY A 78 7.70 -12.13 2.96
N ASN A 79 7.04 -10.97 2.87
CA ASN A 79 6.00 -10.57 3.82
C ASN A 79 4.72 -11.39 3.61
N ALA A 80 4.33 -11.66 2.37
CA ALA A 80 3.17 -12.50 2.07
C ALA A 80 3.31 -13.91 2.64
N ARG A 81 4.48 -14.56 2.48
CA ARG A 81 4.78 -15.86 3.10
C ARG A 81 4.67 -15.83 4.62
N ARG A 82 5.09 -14.73 5.26
CA ARG A 82 4.95 -14.56 6.72
C ARG A 82 3.50 -14.38 7.15
N LEU A 83 2.69 -13.67 6.37
CA LEU A 83 1.25 -13.55 6.62
C LEU A 83 0.53 -14.89 6.47
N ILE A 84 0.94 -15.72 5.49
CA ILE A 84 0.45 -17.10 5.33
C ILE A 84 0.81 -17.94 6.55
N SER A 85 2.07 -17.90 6.99
CA SER A 85 2.51 -18.68 8.15
C SER A 85 1.80 -18.28 9.45
N MET A 86 1.36 -17.03 9.55
CA MET A 86 0.57 -16.52 10.68
C MET A 86 -0.93 -16.85 10.55
N GLY A 87 -1.38 -17.44 9.44
CA GLY A 87 -2.80 -17.72 9.18
C GLY A 87 -3.64 -16.48 8.85
N VAL A 88 -3.00 -15.33 8.57
CA VAL A 88 -3.69 -14.07 8.25
C VAL A 88 -4.25 -14.09 6.83
N ILE A 89 -3.54 -14.72 5.90
CA ILE A 89 -3.99 -14.97 4.53
C ILE A 89 -3.79 -16.45 4.19
N LYS A 90 -4.57 -16.97 3.24
CA LYS A 90 -4.44 -18.34 2.72
C LYS A 90 -3.46 -18.40 1.57
N SER A 91 -3.41 -17.34 0.75
CA SER A 91 -2.52 -17.28 -0.40
C SER A 91 -2.20 -15.83 -0.82
N HIS A 92 -1.22 -15.66 -1.71
CA HIS A 92 -0.92 -14.36 -2.33
C HIS A 92 -2.15 -13.74 -3.04
N GLN A 93 -3.11 -14.55 -3.49
CA GLN A 93 -4.32 -14.07 -4.15
C GLN A 93 -5.18 -13.20 -3.23
N ASP A 94 -5.16 -13.45 -1.92
CA ASP A 94 -5.94 -12.65 -0.96
C ASP A 94 -5.47 -11.18 -0.92
N LEU A 95 -4.19 -10.95 -1.20
CA LEU A 95 -3.60 -9.61 -1.31
C LEU A 95 -4.05 -8.87 -2.57
N LEU A 96 -4.60 -9.58 -3.56
CA LEU A 96 -5.10 -9.02 -4.83
C LEU A 96 -6.63 -8.89 -4.85
N SER A 97 -7.33 -9.78 -4.15
CA SER A 97 -8.80 -9.81 -4.11
C SER A 97 -9.39 -8.99 -2.97
N ASN A 98 -8.63 -8.77 -1.88
CA ASN A 98 -9.09 -7.99 -0.73
C ASN A 98 -8.21 -6.76 -0.50
N THR A 99 -8.68 -5.61 -0.97
CA THR A 99 -7.93 -4.35 -0.88
C THR A 99 -7.71 -3.91 0.56
N CYS A 100 -8.71 -4.07 1.44
CA CYS A 100 -8.60 -3.65 2.84
C CYS A 100 -7.58 -4.50 3.59
N LEU A 101 -7.59 -5.82 3.33
CA LEU A 101 -6.56 -6.72 3.83
C LEU A 101 -5.16 -6.33 3.32
N ASN A 102 -5.03 -5.95 2.04
CA ASN A 102 -3.76 -5.48 1.49
C ASN A 102 -3.26 -4.20 2.18
N ILE A 103 -4.16 -3.25 2.47
CA ILE A 103 -3.85 -2.03 3.22
C ILE A 103 -3.38 -2.36 4.65
N GLN A 104 -4.10 -3.24 5.34
CA GLN A 104 -3.74 -3.72 6.68
C GLN A 104 -2.37 -4.42 6.68
N ALA A 105 -2.08 -5.22 5.65
CA ALA A 105 -0.78 -5.87 5.47
C ALA A 105 0.34 -4.84 5.25
N GLY A 106 0.12 -3.80 4.46
CA GLY A 106 1.11 -2.74 4.24
C GLY A 106 1.38 -1.94 5.50
N ALA A 107 0.33 -1.57 6.25
CA ALA A 107 0.48 -0.91 7.54
C ALA A 107 1.23 -1.79 8.57
N TRP A 108 0.97 -3.09 8.59
CA TRP A 108 1.73 -4.05 9.41
C TRP A 108 3.21 -4.12 9.05
N VAL A 109 3.55 -4.16 7.74
CA VAL A 109 4.96 -4.12 7.29
C VAL A 109 5.62 -2.83 7.75
N LEU A 110 4.98 -1.68 7.53
CA LEU A 110 5.54 -0.38 7.91
C LEU A 110 5.73 -0.25 9.43
N ALA A 111 4.75 -0.69 10.22
CA ALA A 111 4.86 -0.70 11.69
C ALA A 111 6.03 -1.56 12.17
N ARG A 112 6.25 -2.74 11.56
CA ARG A 112 7.43 -3.58 11.86
C ARG A 112 8.73 -2.89 11.52
N HIS A 113 8.77 -2.07 10.48
CA HIS A 113 9.97 -1.32 10.13
C HIS A 113 10.23 -0.19 11.15
N PHE A 114 9.19 0.54 11.53
CA PHE A 114 9.28 1.56 12.59
C PHE A 114 9.70 0.99 13.95
N GLN A 115 9.37 -0.26 14.25
CA GLN A 115 9.90 -0.94 15.45
C GLN A 115 11.43 -1.13 15.42
N VAL A 116 12.04 -1.16 14.24
CA VAL A 116 13.50 -1.37 14.08
C VAL A 116 14.26 -0.05 14.14
N CYS A 117 13.79 0.99 13.46
CA CYS A 117 14.53 2.26 13.30
C CYS A 117 13.79 3.53 13.76
N GLY A 118 12.68 3.37 14.48
CA GLY A 118 11.85 4.49 14.94
C GLY A 118 11.02 5.13 13.83
N ILE A 119 10.12 6.03 14.21
CA ILE A 119 9.23 6.72 13.27
C ILE A 119 9.96 7.90 12.65
N THR A 120 10.63 7.66 11.52
CA THR A 120 11.36 8.69 10.76
C THR A 120 11.14 8.51 9.26
N TRP A 121 11.38 9.58 8.49
CA TRP A 121 11.30 9.52 7.02
C TRP A 121 12.32 8.54 6.42
N ASP A 122 13.56 8.48 6.95
CA ASP A 122 14.55 7.50 6.47
C ASP A 122 14.07 6.06 6.74
N CYS A 123 13.51 5.83 7.93
CA CYS A 123 12.95 4.54 8.30
C CYS A 123 11.75 4.17 7.41
N LEU A 124 10.88 5.12 7.06
CA LEU A 124 9.80 4.90 6.09
C LEU A 124 10.35 4.43 4.74
N GLY A 125 11.47 5.00 4.29
CA GLY A 125 12.15 4.59 3.07
C GLY A 125 12.53 3.11 3.02
N SER A 126 12.72 2.47 4.18
CA SER A 126 13.02 1.04 4.26
C SER A 126 11.84 0.15 3.82
N TYR A 127 10.61 0.68 3.76
CA TYR A 127 9.45 -0.05 3.23
C TYR A 127 9.71 -0.55 1.80
N ASN A 128 10.28 0.31 0.96
CA ASN A 128 10.59 0.01 -0.44
C ASN A 128 11.96 -0.66 -0.63
N ALA A 129 12.98 -0.21 0.11
CA ALA A 129 14.36 -0.59 -0.16
C ALA A 129 15.00 -1.50 0.91
N GLY A 130 14.31 -1.80 2.00
CA GLY A 130 14.87 -2.55 3.13
C GLY A 130 16.01 -1.83 3.87
N PHE A 131 16.63 -2.54 4.81
CA PHE A 131 17.57 -1.96 5.78
C PHE A 131 19.05 -1.93 5.35
N SER A 132 19.42 -2.50 4.21
CA SER A 132 20.83 -2.52 3.80
C SER A 132 21.39 -1.09 3.64
N ASP A 133 22.58 -0.82 4.16
CA ASP A 133 23.20 0.52 4.12
C ASP A 133 23.40 1.03 2.68
N LYS A 134 23.71 0.12 1.75
CA LYS A 134 23.83 0.43 0.32
C LYS A 134 22.53 1.01 -0.28
N ASN A 135 21.39 0.80 0.38
CA ASN A 135 20.09 1.26 -0.06
C ASN A 135 19.69 2.61 0.55
N ALA A 136 20.53 3.24 1.38
CA ALA A 136 20.23 4.54 1.99
C ALA A 136 19.81 5.63 0.96
N PRO A 137 20.49 5.79 -0.18
CA PRO A 137 20.04 6.77 -1.20
C PRO A 137 18.66 6.45 -1.79
N ILE A 138 18.32 5.16 -1.90
CA ILE A 138 17.03 4.68 -2.41
C ILE A 138 15.93 4.95 -1.37
N ARG A 139 16.20 4.65 -0.09
CA ARG A 139 15.29 4.96 1.03
C ARG A 139 14.94 6.44 1.07
N GLN A 140 15.95 7.31 1.00
CA GLN A 140 15.77 8.77 1.03
C GLN A 140 14.99 9.31 -0.17
N ARG A 141 15.20 8.72 -1.36
CA ARG A 141 14.40 9.07 -2.55
C ARG A 141 12.94 8.69 -2.33
N TYR A 142 12.69 7.43 -1.98
CA TYR A 142 11.33 6.94 -1.75
C TYR A 142 10.59 7.74 -0.67
N ALA A 143 11.27 8.04 0.44
CA ALA A 143 10.70 8.84 1.51
C ALA A 143 10.30 10.26 1.06
N ARG A 144 11.10 10.91 0.20
CA ARG A 144 10.77 12.22 -0.38
C ARG A 144 9.57 12.15 -1.32
N ASP A 145 9.48 11.10 -2.12
CA ASP A 145 8.35 10.91 -3.04
C ASP A 145 7.04 10.73 -2.27
N VAL A 146 7.05 9.86 -1.24
CA VAL A 146 5.91 9.66 -0.33
C VAL A 146 5.57 10.95 0.42
N TYR A 147 6.55 11.67 0.95
CA TYR A 147 6.34 12.94 1.65
C TYR A 147 5.64 13.96 0.76
N THR A 148 6.07 14.08 -0.50
CA THR A 148 5.48 15.01 -1.47
C THR A 148 4.00 14.69 -1.71
N ILE A 149 3.65 13.40 -1.84
CA ILE A 149 2.26 12.96 -1.99
C ILE A 149 1.46 13.24 -0.71
N TYR A 150 2.05 12.95 0.46
CA TYR A 150 1.42 13.14 1.76
C TYR A 150 1.06 14.61 2.02
N GLN A 151 1.96 15.55 1.72
CA GLN A 151 1.69 16.99 1.87
C GLN A 151 0.52 17.44 0.98
N ARG A 152 0.48 16.99 -0.27
CA ARG A 152 -0.65 17.28 -1.18
C ARG A 152 -1.98 16.74 -0.65
N LEU A 153 -1.98 15.52 -0.09
CA LEU A 153 -3.19 14.94 0.52
C LEU A 153 -3.66 15.70 1.76
N ARG A 154 -2.74 16.34 2.50
CA ARG A 154 -3.05 17.20 3.63
C ARG A 154 -3.53 18.60 3.25
N GLY A 155 -3.44 18.97 1.97
CA GLY A 155 -3.70 20.34 1.52
C GLY A 155 -2.63 21.32 2.00
N SER A 156 -1.37 20.87 2.12
CA SER A 156 -0.21 21.65 2.57
C SER A 156 0.84 21.79 1.47
#